data_AF-A0A1G2Y2U2-F1
#
_entry.id   AF-A0A1G2Y2U2-F1
#
_cell.length_a   1.000
_cell.length_b   1.000
_cell.length_c   1.000
_cell.angle_alpha   90.00
_cell.angle_beta   90.00
_cell.angle_gamma   90.00
#
_symmetry.space_group_name_H-M   'P 1'
#
loop_
_entity.id
_entity.type
_entity.pdbx_description
1 polymer ?
#
loop_
_entity_poly.entity_id
_entity_poly.type
_entity_poly.pdbx_seq_one_letter_code
_entity_poly.pdbx_strand_id
1 'polypeptide(L)'
;MIKKYAHLNEELFTEKVYRDYAEDLLERMTNPYLDDTIERAARDPQRKLGENDRIFGTMKLAKEYGIEPVNMAKAAEAGMKYLAKFAKVNV
;
A
#
# COMPACT_ATOMS: atom_id res chain seq x y z
N MET A 1 -3.25 -11.81 10.94
CA MET A 1 -2.66 -10.45 10.94
C MET A 1 -1.17 -10.51 11.24
N ILE A 2 -0.39 -9.58 10.70
CA ILE A 2 1.05 -9.43 11.01
C ILE A 2 1.20 -8.94 12.45
N LYS A 3 2.05 -9.59 13.25
CA LYS A 3 2.17 -9.35 14.71
C LYS A 3 3.32 -8.43 15.11
N LYS A 4 3.92 -7.70 14.17
CA LYS A 4 5.06 -6.77 14.41
C LYS A 4 4.81 -5.83 15.59
N TYR A 5 3.61 -5.28 15.69
CA TYR A 5 3.23 -4.30 16.71
C TYR A 5 2.32 -4.87 17.80
N ALA A 6 2.23 -6.20 17.93
CA ALA A 6 1.38 -6.83 18.93
C ALA A 6 1.72 -6.41 20.37
N HIS A 7 2.97 -6.02 20.62
CA HIS A 7 3.43 -5.53 21.93
C HIS A 7 2.87 -4.16 22.33
N LEU A 8 2.36 -3.37 21.38
CA LEU A 8 1.78 -2.04 21.68
C LEU A 8 0.41 -2.15 22.36
N ASN A 9 -0.24 -3.32 22.31
CA ASN A 9 -1.58 -3.56 22.87
C ASN A 9 -2.64 -2.54 22.41
N GLU A 10 -2.48 -1.99 21.19
CA GLU A 10 -3.45 -1.07 20.62
C GLU A 10 -4.63 -1.80 20.00
N GLU A 11 -5.83 -1.28 20.23
CA GLU A 11 -7.08 -1.80 19.69
C GLU A 11 -7.10 -1.84 18.15
N LEU A 12 -6.40 -0.88 17.51
CA LEU A 12 -6.25 -0.77 16.06
C LEU A 12 -5.68 -2.04 15.41
N PHE A 13 -4.86 -2.81 16.14
CA PHE A 13 -4.24 -4.04 15.65
C PHE A 13 -5.06 -5.31 15.96
N THR A 14 -6.33 -5.17 16.37
CA THR A 14 -7.30 -6.27 16.41
C THR A 14 -7.92 -6.49 15.04
N GLU A 15 -8.39 -7.71 14.75
CA GLU A 15 -8.98 -8.01 13.43
C GLU A 15 -10.21 -7.17 13.13
N LYS A 16 -11.10 -7.01 14.13
CA LYS A 16 -12.32 -6.23 13.98
C LYS A 16 -12.00 -4.78 13.65
N VAL A 17 -11.19 -4.11 14.47
CA VAL A 17 -10.92 -2.68 14.29
C VAL A 17 -10.09 -2.42 13.04
N TYR A 18 -9.18 -3.33 12.68
CA TYR A 18 -8.45 -3.21 11.42
C TYR A 18 -9.37 -3.34 10.20
N ARG A 19 -10.40 -4.19 10.27
CA ARG A 19 -11.44 -4.30 9.23
C ARG A 19 -12.27 -3.02 9.14
N ASP A 20 -12.75 -2.52 10.28
CA ASP A 20 -13.53 -1.27 10.34
C ASP A 20 -12.71 -0.09 9.75
N TYR A 21 -11.41 -0.02 10.07
CA TYR A 21 -10.49 0.97 9.50
C TYR A 21 -10.31 0.82 7.98
N ALA A 22 -10.23 -0.41 7.48
CA ALA A 22 -10.12 -0.65 6.04
C ALA A 22 -11.40 -0.26 5.28
N GLU A 23 -12.57 -0.47 5.90
CA GLU A 23 -13.87 -0.05 5.35
C GLU A 23 -13.99 1.49 5.30
N ASP A 24 -13.65 2.21 6.39
CA ASP A 24 -13.56 3.68 6.41
C ASP A 24 -12.62 4.22 5.32
N LEU A 25 -11.46 3.57 5.16
CA LEU A 25 -10.49 3.98 4.14
C LEU A 25 -11.07 3.87 2.74
N LEU A 26 -11.82 2.80 2.44
CA LEU A 26 -12.47 2.63 1.14
C LEU A 26 -13.51 3.73 0.90
N GLU A 27 -14.37 4.03 1.87
CA GLU A 27 -15.37 5.09 1.75
C GLU A 27 -14.72 6.43 1.42
N ARG A 28 -13.63 6.76 2.12
CA ARG A 28 -12.86 7.99 1.89
C ARG A 28 -12.21 8.02 0.51
N MET A 29 -11.61 6.92 0.07
CA MET A 29 -10.97 6.81 -1.24
C MET A 29 -11.99 6.94 -2.39
N THR A 30 -13.25 6.56 -2.17
CA THR A 30 -14.32 6.63 -3.16
C THR A 30 -15.23 7.85 -3.00
N ASN A 31 -14.88 8.80 -2.14
CA ASN A 31 -15.69 9.99 -1.89
C ASN A 31 -15.77 10.84 -3.18
N PRO A 32 -16.98 11.15 -3.71
CA PRO A 32 -17.13 11.91 -4.94
C PRO A 32 -16.65 13.36 -4.84
N TYR A 33 -16.44 13.87 -3.62
CA TYR A 33 -15.88 15.20 -3.36
C TYR A 33 -14.36 15.18 -3.15
N LEU A 34 -13.74 14.00 -3.10
CA LEU A 34 -12.29 13.85 -3.07
C LEU A 34 -11.75 13.98 -4.49
N ASP A 35 -11.47 15.20 -4.92
CA ASP A 35 -10.86 15.53 -6.23
C ASP A 35 -9.36 15.17 -6.26
N ASP A 36 -9.04 13.92 -5.92
CA ASP A 36 -7.67 13.40 -5.89
C ASP A 36 -7.34 12.67 -7.20
N THR A 37 -6.51 13.29 -8.03
CA THR A 37 -6.13 12.72 -9.32
C THR A 37 -5.19 11.53 -9.20
N ILE A 38 -5.28 10.59 -10.15
CA ILE A 38 -4.38 9.45 -10.24
C ILE A 38 -2.92 9.90 -10.39
N GLU A 39 -2.66 10.97 -11.14
CA GLU A 39 -1.33 11.54 -11.32
C GLU A 39 -0.73 12.00 -9.99
N ARG A 40 -1.53 12.69 -9.16
CA ARG A 40 -1.10 13.12 -7.82
C ARG A 40 -0.88 11.92 -6.91
N ALA A 41 -1.84 10.99 -6.89
CA ALA A 41 -1.81 9.79 -6.06
C ALA A 41 -0.69 8.82 -6.46
N ALA A 42 -0.25 8.81 -7.73
CA ALA A 42 0.81 7.95 -8.26
C ALA A 42 2.19 8.63 -8.37
N ARG A 43 2.28 9.96 -8.22
CA ARG A 43 3.54 10.74 -8.26
C ARG A 43 4.68 10.12 -7.46
N ASP A 44 5.91 10.23 -7.95
CA ASP A 44 7.11 9.67 -7.31
C ASP A 44 7.03 8.13 -7.12
N PRO A 45 6.88 7.39 -8.24
CA PRO A 45 6.73 5.94 -8.18
C PRO A 45 7.98 5.21 -7.67
N GLN A 46 9.19 5.75 -7.91
CA GLN A 46 10.44 5.15 -7.41
C GLN A 46 10.47 5.08 -5.89
N ARG A 47 10.16 6.18 -5.19
CA ARG A 47 10.10 6.18 -3.72
C ARG A 47 9.02 5.24 -3.19
N LYS A 48 7.83 5.22 -3.80
CA LYS A 48 6.70 4.33 -3.41
C LYS A 48 7.02 2.84 -3.59
N LEU A 49 7.88 2.53 -4.55
CA LEU A 49 8.44 1.21 -4.80
C LEU A 49 9.79 1.02 -4.10
N GLY A 50 10.13 1.84 -3.11
CA GLY A 50 11.31 1.63 -2.28
C GLY A 50 11.17 0.37 -1.43
N GLU A 51 12.29 -0.29 -1.16
CA GLU A 51 12.35 -1.54 -0.37
C GLU A 51 11.80 -1.41 1.06
N ASN A 52 11.79 -0.18 1.61
CA ASN A 52 11.27 0.14 2.94
C ASN A 52 10.02 1.04 2.90
N ASP A 53 9.41 1.25 1.73
CA ASP A 53 8.17 2.03 1.56
C ASP A 53 6.97 1.07 1.37
N ARG A 54 5.83 1.63 1.00
CA ARG A 54 4.49 1.04 1.05
C ARG A 54 4.29 -0.29 0.32
N ILE A 55 4.94 -0.56 -0.83
CA ILE A 55 4.72 -1.80 -1.59
C ILE A 55 5.73 -2.87 -1.20
N PHE A 56 7.00 -2.73 -1.60
CA PHE A 56 7.99 -3.77 -1.35
C PHE A 56 8.33 -3.93 0.13
N GLY A 57 8.31 -2.84 0.92
CA GLY A 57 8.46 -2.93 2.38
C GLY A 57 7.35 -3.74 3.04
N THR A 58 6.10 -3.58 2.59
CA THR A 58 4.97 -4.39 3.09
C THR A 58 5.09 -5.85 2.65
N MET A 59 5.54 -6.12 1.41
CA MET A 59 5.79 -7.49 0.94
C MET A 59 6.88 -8.18 1.76
N LYS A 60 7.98 -7.48 2.06
CA LYS A 60 9.06 -7.99 2.90
C LYS A 60 8.55 -8.35 4.28
N LEU A 61 7.79 -7.45 4.91
CA LEU A 61 7.19 -7.70 6.21
C LEU A 61 6.21 -8.88 6.19
N ALA A 62 5.38 -9.01 5.17
CA ALA A 62 4.47 -10.15 5.05
C ALA A 62 5.25 -11.48 4.99
N LYS A 63 6.32 -11.52 4.20
CA LYS A 63 7.19 -12.70 4.07
C LYS A 63 7.91 -13.06 5.37
N GLU A 64 8.38 -12.08 6.14
CA GLU A 64 8.98 -12.30 7.47
C GLU A 64 8.03 -13.03 8.43
N TYR A 65 6.72 -12.90 8.21
CA TYR A 65 5.67 -13.55 8.99
C TYR A 65 5.03 -14.76 8.28
N GLY A 66 5.65 -15.27 7.21
CA GLY A 66 5.16 -16.45 6.48
C GLY A 66 3.86 -16.23 5.70
N ILE A 67 3.54 -14.97 5.37
CA ILE A 67 2.34 -14.60 4.60
C ILE A 67 2.74 -14.31 3.16
N GLU A 68 2.07 -14.94 2.21
CA GLU A 68 2.30 -14.69 0.78
C GLU A 68 1.57 -13.40 0.33
N PRO A 69 2.29 -12.36 -0.15
CA PRO A 69 1.71 -11.05 -0.39
C PRO A 69 1.10 -10.89 -1.81
N VAL A 70 0.17 -11.76 -2.17
CA VAL A 70 -0.40 -11.87 -3.54
C VAL A 70 -0.94 -10.54 -4.09
N ASN A 71 -1.70 -9.80 -3.30
CA ASN A 71 -2.28 -8.51 -3.75
C ASN A 71 -1.22 -7.41 -3.85
N MET A 72 -0.21 -7.43 -2.97
CA MET A 72 0.89 -6.46 -3.07
C MET A 72 1.79 -6.76 -4.26
N ALA A 73 1.95 -8.02 -4.66
CA ALA A 73 2.66 -8.37 -5.88
C ALA A 73 1.97 -7.79 -7.13
N LYS A 74 0.64 -7.83 -7.20
CA LYS A 74 -0.13 -7.15 -8.27
C LYS A 74 0.08 -5.63 -8.25
N ALA A 75 0.10 -5.03 -7.06
CA ALA A 75 0.38 -3.60 -6.91
C ALA A 75 1.81 -3.24 -7.34
N ALA A 76 2.80 -4.07 -7.02
CA ALA A 76 4.18 -3.92 -7.45
C ALA A 76 4.29 -3.99 -8.98
N GLU A 77 3.62 -4.97 -9.62
CA GLU A 77 3.59 -5.09 -11.08
C GLU A 77 3.01 -3.81 -11.73
N ALA A 78 1.86 -3.34 -11.24
CA ALA A 78 1.23 -2.12 -11.73
C ALA A 78 2.14 -0.88 -11.54
N GLY A 79 2.77 -0.77 -10.36
CA GLY A 79 3.71 0.30 -10.04
C GLY A 79 4.94 0.28 -10.95
N MET A 80 5.53 -0.89 -11.21
CA MET A 80 6.68 -1.03 -12.11
C MET A 80 6.32 -0.65 -13.55
N LYS A 81 5.14 -1.05 -14.04
CA LYS A 81 4.62 -0.63 -15.35
C LYS A 81 4.43 0.89 -15.41
N TYR A 82 3.91 1.50 -14.35
CA TYR A 82 3.75 2.95 -14.27
C TYR A 82 5.10 3.68 -14.24
N LEU A 83 6.06 3.21 -13.43
CA LEU A 83 7.42 3.74 -13.38
C LEU A 83 8.11 3.69 -14.75
N ALA A 84 8.01 2.56 -15.46
CA ALA A 84 8.59 2.42 -16.78
C ALA A 84 7.99 3.40 -17.81
N LYS A 85 6.68 3.67 -17.72
CA LYS A 85 6.03 4.70 -18.56
C LYS A 85 6.47 6.10 -18.16
N PHE A 86 6.51 6.39 -16.85
CA PHE A 86 6.93 7.68 -16.32
C PHE A 86 8.38 8.01 -16.72
N ALA A 87 9.29 7.05 -16.63
CA ALA A 87 10.68 7.22 -17.06
C ALA A 87 10.79 7.53 -18.55
N LYS A 88 10.00 6.87 -19.42
CA LYS A 88 10.01 7.11 -20.88
C LYS A 88 9.50 8.49 -21.29
N VAL A 89 8.65 9.12 -20.48
CA VAL A 89 8.10 10.46 -20.76
C VAL A 89 9.06 11.57 -20.33
N ASN A 90 9.98 11.29 -19.41
CA ASN A 90 10.89 12.27 -18.81
C ASN A 90 12.36 12.09 -19.29
N VAL A 91 12.57 11.44 -20.45
CA VAL A 91 13.86 11.33 -21.15
C VAL A 91 13.81 12.12 -22.44
#